data_AF-A0A8H3XIE7-F1
#
_entry.id   AF-A0A8H3XIE7-F1
#
_cell.length_a   1.000
_cell.length_b   1.000
_cell.length_c   1.000
_cell.angle_alpha   90.00
_cell.angle_beta   90.00
_cell.angle_gamma   90.00
#
_symmetry.space_group_name_H-M   'P 1'
#
loop_
_entity.id
_entity.type
_entity.pdbx_description
1 polymer ?
#
loop_
_entity_poly.entity_id
_entity_poly.type
_entity_poly.pdbx_seq_one_letter_code
_entity_poly.pdbx_strand_id
1 'polypeptide(L)'
;MIGKTVCTICGENRYDSLGKPRKSAFYFPLIPRLKMQYADPIRAKELKYRANYIPNSQKISDIYDGKLYKELIEEDDCWVLMMINNNLSPEIRVKRKNLLVTAVIPGPNQPKNFNSFLRPVINELKLLEEGILCFDGDSKQEFKLKSHVIFWCGDIPAITKLMCITGHNSYMGCRMCDLKGIRDLTNNHIYYPLKPPRDYHKSPSYNIRNLPLRNHNKYDKLSQEWQNLQTDAAKKKFAQDTGIFFYS
;
A
#
# COMPACT_ATOMS: atom_id res chain seq x y z
N MET A 1 -5.17 13.66 13.40
CA MET A 1 -6.41 12.85 13.38
C MET A 1 -6.93 12.53 14.77
N ILE A 2 -6.12 12.71 15.82
CA ILE A 2 -6.56 12.69 17.22
C ILE A 2 -7.62 13.79 17.43
N GLY A 3 -8.77 13.45 17.99
CA GLY A 3 -9.81 14.41 18.40
C GLY A 3 -10.89 14.80 17.37
N LYS A 4 -10.92 14.23 16.15
CA LYS A 4 -12.02 14.50 15.20
C LYS A 4 -13.16 13.50 15.38
N THR A 5 -14.40 13.99 15.54
CA THR A 5 -15.62 13.17 15.69
C THR A 5 -16.22 12.70 14.37
N VAL A 6 -15.92 13.40 13.27
CA VAL A 6 -16.44 13.10 11.93
C VAL A 6 -15.32 12.67 10.97
N CYS A 7 -15.62 11.77 10.05
CA CYS A 7 -14.72 11.37 8.97
C CYS A 7 -14.55 12.52 7.96
N THR A 8 -13.32 12.95 7.73
CA THR A 8 -12.99 14.03 6.78
C THR A 8 -13.02 13.59 5.31
N ILE A 9 -13.51 12.37 5.02
CA ILE A 9 -13.64 11.81 3.68
C ILE A 9 -15.12 11.60 3.38
N CYS A 10 -15.77 10.68 4.10
CA CYS A 10 -17.17 10.33 3.87
C CYS A 10 -18.18 11.16 4.67
N GLY A 11 -17.75 12.04 5.58
CA GLY A 11 -18.65 12.81 6.44
C GLY A 11 -19.38 11.98 7.52
N GLU A 12 -19.17 10.66 7.58
CA GLU A 12 -19.80 9.81 8.60
C GLU A 12 -19.21 10.05 10.00
N ASN A 13 -20.05 9.87 11.02
CA ASN A 13 -19.62 9.91 12.40
C ASN A 13 -18.64 8.76 12.69
N ARG A 14 -17.49 9.07 13.31
CA ARG A 14 -16.48 8.07 13.68
C ARG A 14 -16.91 7.24 14.90
N TYR A 15 -17.93 7.71 15.61
CA TYR A 15 -18.52 7.06 16.76
C TYR A 15 -19.90 6.47 16.39
N ASP A 16 -20.27 5.39 17.06
CA ASP A 16 -21.62 4.83 17.02
C ASP A 16 -22.58 5.67 17.90
N SER A 17 -23.86 5.29 17.94
CA SER A 17 -24.88 5.96 18.74
C SER A 17 -24.61 5.93 20.25
N LEU A 18 -23.70 5.06 20.71
CA LEU A 18 -23.29 4.90 22.10
C LEU A 18 -21.97 5.65 22.41
N GLY A 19 -21.43 6.41 21.45
CA GLY A 19 -20.18 7.15 21.62
C GLY A 19 -18.93 6.28 21.57
N LYS A 20 -19.01 5.01 21.13
CA LYS A 20 -17.83 4.15 20.93
C LYS A 20 -17.28 4.29 19.51
N PRO A 21 -15.95 4.25 19.31
CA PRO A 21 -15.36 4.35 17.98
C PRO A 21 -15.75 3.12 17.14
N ARG A 22 -16.23 3.35 15.90
CA ARG A 22 -16.68 2.28 14.99
C ARG A 22 -15.58 1.30 14.59
N LYS A 23 -14.34 1.78 14.49
CA LYS A 23 -13.10 0.99 14.42
C LYS A 23 -11.94 1.84 14.97
N SER A 24 -11.06 1.19 15.73
CA SER A 24 -9.78 1.76 16.19
C SER A 24 -8.62 0.99 15.56
N ALA A 25 -7.45 1.62 15.46
CA ALA A 25 -6.21 0.99 15.05
C ALA A 25 -5.08 1.51 15.94
N PHE A 26 -4.11 0.65 16.22
CA PHE A 26 -2.89 1.08 16.89
C PHE A 26 -1.98 1.74 15.85
N TYR A 27 -1.54 2.96 16.14
CA TYR A 27 -0.64 3.72 15.29
C TYR A 27 0.67 3.97 16.02
N PHE A 28 1.76 3.58 15.39
CA PHE A 28 3.11 3.79 15.91
C PHE A 28 3.82 4.81 15.01
N PRO A 29 4.00 6.07 15.46
CA PRO A 29 4.49 7.13 14.59
C PRO A 29 5.92 6.85 14.08
N LEU A 30 6.18 7.10 12.80
CA LEU A 30 7.46 6.83 12.15
C LEU A 30 8.54 7.83 12.58
N ILE A 31 8.22 9.13 12.59
CA ILE A 31 9.17 10.22 12.84
C ILE A 31 9.90 10.05 14.19
N PRO A 32 9.21 9.90 15.34
CA PRO A 32 9.90 9.76 16.62
C PRO A 32 10.75 8.48 16.67
N ARG A 33 10.30 7.39 16.04
CA ARG A 33 11.07 6.14 15.98
C ARG A 33 12.35 6.30 15.15
N LEU A 34 12.27 6.98 14.01
CA LEU A 34 13.46 7.29 13.20
C LEU A 34 14.41 8.22 13.96
N LYS A 35 13.89 9.28 14.60
CA LYS A 35 14.70 10.17 15.45
C LYS A 35 15.40 9.40 16.57
N MET A 36 14.70 8.51 17.25
CA MET A 36 15.29 7.63 18.27
C MET A 36 16.38 6.73 17.70
N GLN A 37 16.17 6.14 16.51
CA GLN A 37 17.17 5.28 15.88
C GLN A 37 18.43 6.04 15.46
N TYR A 38 18.30 7.29 14.98
CA TYR A 38 19.45 8.13 14.63
C TYR A 38 20.12 8.78 15.85
N ALA A 39 19.42 8.91 16.98
CA ALA A 39 20.01 9.40 18.22
C ALA A 39 21.01 8.42 18.85
N ASP A 40 20.83 7.11 18.64
CA ASP A 40 21.79 6.09 19.09
C ASP A 40 22.98 5.96 18.12
N PRO A 41 24.23 6.16 18.55
CA PRO A 41 25.39 6.17 17.66
C PRO A 41 25.65 4.83 16.95
N ILE A 42 25.45 3.71 17.65
CA ILE A 42 25.66 2.37 17.10
C ILE A 42 24.64 2.14 15.98
N ARG A 43 23.38 2.46 16.27
CA ARG A 43 22.26 2.31 15.35
C ARG A 43 22.35 3.26 14.16
N ALA A 44 22.76 4.50 14.37
CA ALA A 44 22.98 5.49 13.33
C ALA A 44 24.04 5.01 12.31
N LYS A 45 25.09 4.34 12.77
CA LYS A 45 26.11 3.73 11.89
C LYS A 45 25.53 2.59 11.04
N GLU A 46 24.68 1.73 11.62
CA GLU A 46 23.98 0.67 10.87
C GLU A 46 23.06 1.24 9.78
N LEU A 47 22.50 2.44 10.00
CA LEU A 47 21.62 3.16 9.07
C LEU A 47 22.35 3.85 7.91
N LYS A 48 23.67 3.69 7.77
CA LYS A 48 24.43 4.24 6.62
C LYS A 48 24.60 3.24 5.48
N TYR A 49 24.04 2.03 5.59
CA TYR A 49 24.24 0.95 4.60
C TYR A 49 23.92 1.40 3.18
N ARG A 50 22.75 2.00 2.93
CA ARG A 50 22.35 2.41 1.57
C ARG A 50 23.26 3.48 0.97
N ALA A 51 23.73 4.43 1.79
CA ALA A 51 24.64 5.49 1.33
C ALA A 51 26.02 4.93 0.95
N ASN A 52 26.43 3.82 1.56
CA ASN A 52 27.75 3.21 1.39
C ASN A 52 27.71 1.93 0.53
N TYR A 53 26.56 1.59 -0.06
CA TYR A 53 26.38 0.31 -0.74
C TYR A 53 26.93 0.33 -2.18
N ILE A 54 27.68 -0.72 -2.54
CA ILE A 54 28.16 -0.98 -3.90
C ILE A 54 27.44 -2.25 -4.45
N PRO A 55 26.73 -2.18 -5.59
CA PRO A 55 25.93 -3.31 -6.12
C PRO A 55 26.76 -4.52 -6.56
N ASN A 56 26.24 -5.75 -6.34
CA ASN A 56 26.78 -6.99 -6.90
C ASN A 56 25.74 -7.65 -7.83
N SER A 57 26.15 -8.03 -9.05
CA SER A 57 25.27 -8.43 -10.16
C SER A 57 24.89 -9.93 -10.21
N GLN A 58 25.28 -10.77 -9.22
CA GLN A 58 25.23 -12.23 -9.40
C GLN A 58 24.26 -13.05 -8.50
N LYS A 59 23.51 -12.48 -7.54
CA LYS A 59 22.56 -13.27 -6.70
C LYS A 59 21.29 -12.51 -6.28
N ILE A 60 20.19 -13.25 -6.14
CA ILE A 60 18.92 -12.79 -5.54
C ILE A 60 19.12 -12.59 -4.02
N SER A 61 18.66 -11.46 -3.50
CA SER A 61 19.12 -10.83 -2.26
C SER A 61 18.00 -10.13 -1.46
N ASP A 62 16.73 -10.52 -1.65
CA ASP A 62 15.57 -9.65 -1.36
C ASP A 62 14.46 -10.25 -0.46
N ILE A 63 13.57 -9.36 -0.01
CA ILE A 63 12.68 -9.38 1.14
C ILE A 63 11.70 -10.55 1.28
N TYR A 64 11.47 -11.34 0.23
CA TYR A 64 10.46 -12.40 0.23
C TYR A 64 11.01 -13.77 0.68
N ASP A 65 12.32 -13.87 0.90
CA ASP A 65 12.98 -15.13 1.25
C ASP A 65 13.00 -15.42 2.78
N GLY A 66 12.48 -14.52 3.60
CA GLY A 66 12.61 -14.57 5.07
C GLY A 66 11.57 -15.43 5.78
N LYS A 67 12.02 -16.43 6.53
CA LYS A 67 11.22 -17.29 7.44
C LYS A 67 10.28 -16.50 8.38
N LEU A 68 10.69 -15.29 8.77
CA LEU A 68 9.90 -14.42 9.65
C LEU A 68 8.59 -13.90 9.02
N TYR A 69 8.57 -13.65 7.71
CA TYR A 69 7.34 -13.26 7.01
C TYR A 69 6.30 -14.37 7.09
N LYS A 70 6.74 -15.64 7.09
CA LYS A 70 5.88 -16.82 7.21
C LYS A 70 5.31 -16.97 8.63
N GLU A 71 6.13 -16.75 9.66
CA GLU A 71 5.70 -16.85 11.06
C GLU A 71 4.70 -15.73 11.46
N LEU A 72 4.78 -14.53 10.87
CA LEU A 72 3.85 -13.44 11.14
C LEU A 72 2.48 -13.59 10.44
N ILE A 73 2.38 -14.47 9.44
CA ILE A 73 1.12 -14.77 8.75
C ILE A 73 0.25 -15.75 9.54
N GLU A 74 0.85 -16.53 10.45
CA GLU A 74 0.19 -17.69 11.06
C GLU A 74 -0.66 -17.40 12.30
N GLU A 75 -0.60 -16.22 12.94
CA GLU A 75 -1.20 -16.06 14.28
C GLU A 75 -2.23 -14.95 14.51
N ASP A 76 -2.64 -14.11 13.55
CA ASP A 76 -3.72 -13.15 13.83
C ASP A 76 -4.54 -12.71 12.60
N ASP A 77 -5.86 -12.65 12.80
CA ASP A 77 -6.86 -12.04 11.93
C ASP A 77 -6.72 -10.50 11.96
N CYS A 78 -5.57 -9.96 11.55
CA CYS A 78 -5.30 -8.52 11.55
C CYS A 78 -4.53 -8.02 10.33
N TRP A 79 -4.72 -6.74 10.02
CA TRP A 79 -4.06 -6.06 8.90
C TRP A 79 -2.90 -5.23 9.44
N VAL A 80 -1.68 -5.64 9.15
CA VAL A 80 -0.46 -4.99 9.66
C VAL A 80 0.22 -4.20 8.55
N LEU A 81 0.48 -2.91 8.80
CA LEU A 81 1.34 -2.10 7.97
C LEU A 81 2.76 -2.10 8.53
N MET A 82 3.68 -2.74 7.83
CA MET A 82 5.10 -2.80 8.19
C MET A 82 5.94 -2.00 7.20
N MET A 83 6.96 -1.31 7.71
CA MET A 83 7.99 -0.68 6.88
C MET A 83 9.34 -1.32 7.14
N ILE A 84 10.05 -1.58 6.04
CA ILE A 84 11.44 -2.05 6.05
C ILE A 84 12.34 -0.85 5.82
N ASN A 85 13.23 -0.59 6.78
CA ASN A 85 14.20 0.47 6.64
C ASN A 85 15.34 0.02 5.72
N ASN A 86 15.30 0.48 4.47
CA ASN A 86 16.31 0.16 3.46
C ASN A 86 17.68 0.79 3.73
N ASN A 87 17.79 1.68 4.72
CA ASN A 87 19.07 2.21 5.19
C ASN A 87 19.85 1.19 6.03
N LEU A 88 19.28 0.04 6.36
CA LEU A 88 19.94 -1.08 7.04
C LEU A 88 20.39 -2.16 6.06
N SER A 89 21.46 -2.87 6.42
CA SER A 89 21.94 -4.03 5.66
C SER A 89 20.86 -5.12 5.52
N PRO A 90 20.74 -5.79 4.34
CA PRO A 90 19.82 -6.90 4.09
C PRO A 90 19.87 -7.98 5.17
N GLU A 91 21.05 -8.24 5.73
CA GLU A 91 21.26 -9.26 6.77
C GLU A 91 20.51 -8.97 8.07
N ILE A 92 20.15 -7.71 8.32
CA ILE A 92 19.51 -7.28 9.56
C ILE A 92 18.16 -6.60 9.33
N ARG A 93 17.89 -6.01 8.16
CA ARG A 93 16.73 -5.13 7.94
C ARG A 93 15.38 -5.83 8.05
N VAL A 94 15.34 -7.15 7.87
CA VAL A 94 14.12 -7.98 8.01
C VAL A 94 14.05 -8.75 9.34
N LYS A 95 14.96 -8.51 10.29
CA LYS A 95 14.86 -9.10 11.65
C LYS A 95 13.73 -8.42 12.43
N ARG A 96 13.02 -9.16 13.31
CA ARG A 96 11.89 -8.65 14.13
C ARG A 96 12.16 -7.27 14.75
N LYS A 97 13.34 -7.09 15.35
CA LYS A 97 13.76 -5.81 15.99
C LYS A 97 13.90 -4.60 15.05
N ASN A 98 13.97 -4.83 13.74
CA ASN A 98 14.24 -3.81 12.72
C ASN A 98 13.03 -3.52 11.83
N LEU A 99 11.97 -4.32 11.91
CA LEU A 99 10.71 -4.06 11.22
C LEU A 99 9.95 -2.94 11.93
N LEU A 100 9.58 -1.90 11.18
CA LEU A 100 8.81 -0.78 11.69
C LEU A 100 7.32 -1.04 11.50
N VAL A 101 6.70 -1.71 12.47
CA VAL A 101 5.23 -1.85 12.50
C VAL A 101 4.62 -0.48 12.71
N THR A 102 3.88 0.03 11.72
CA THR A 102 3.42 1.42 11.70
C THR A 102 1.92 1.54 11.96
N ALA A 103 1.14 0.55 11.52
CA ALA A 103 -0.27 0.45 11.86
C ALA A 103 -0.66 -1.01 12.08
N VAL A 104 -1.49 -1.26 13.10
CA VAL A 104 -2.16 -2.55 13.30
C VAL A 104 -3.65 -2.28 13.28
N ILE A 105 -4.32 -2.81 12.25
CA ILE A 105 -5.75 -2.64 12.02
C ILE A 105 -6.43 -3.98 12.39
N PRO A 106 -7.31 -4.00 13.40
CA PRO A 106 -8.01 -5.21 13.79
C PRO A 106 -8.87 -5.78 12.66
N GLY A 107 -8.75 -7.08 12.41
CA GLY A 107 -9.69 -7.86 11.61
C GLY A 107 -10.82 -8.42 12.49
N PRO A 108 -11.41 -9.58 12.18
CA PRO A 108 -11.11 -10.47 11.03
C PRO A 108 -11.55 -9.86 9.70
N ASN A 109 -12.49 -8.92 9.76
CA ASN A 109 -13.02 -8.28 8.58
C ASN A 109 -12.11 -7.15 8.09
N GLN A 110 -11.87 -7.16 6.79
CA GLN A 110 -11.15 -6.11 6.07
C GLN A 110 -11.70 -4.70 6.40
N PRO A 111 -10.82 -3.67 6.48
CA PRO A 111 -11.27 -2.30 6.71
C PRO A 111 -12.14 -1.79 5.55
N LYS A 112 -13.26 -1.15 5.89
CA LYS A 112 -14.16 -0.51 4.90
C LYS A 112 -13.44 0.56 4.09
N ASN A 113 -12.66 1.42 4.75
CA ASN A 113 -11.83 2.42 4.11
C ASN A 113 -10.37 2.26 4.58
N PHE A 114 -9.59 1.48 3.82
CA PHE A 114 -8.18 1.24 4.14
C PHE A 114 -7.36 2.54 4.14
N ASN A 115 -7.61 3.43 3.18
CA ASN A 115 -6.89 4.70 3.04
C ASN A 115 -7.06 5.63 4.26
N SER A 116 -8.18 5.54 4.96
CA SER A 116 -8.41 6.30 6.20
C SER A 116 -7.38 5.97 7.29
N PHE A 117 -6.92 4.71 7.35
CA PHE A 117 -5.89 4.26 8.29
C PHE A 117 -4.48 4.61 7.83
N LEU A 118 -4.26 4.80 6.52
CA LEU A 118 -2.97 5.21 5.94
C LEU A 118 -2.68 6.70 6.07
N ARG A 119 -3.71 7.53 6.28
CA ARG A 119 -3.54 8.98 6.32
C ARG A 119 -2.51 9.50 7.35
N PRO A 120 -2.36 8.97 8.58
CA PRO A 120 -1.32 9.46 9.48
C PRO A 120 0.08 9.08 8.95
N VAL A 121 0.21 7.88 8.37
CA VAL A 121 1.44 7.41 7.71
C VAL A 121 1.81 8.33 6.55
N ILE A 122 0.86 8.61 5.65
CA ILE A 122 1.08 9.45 4.48
C ILE A 122 1.48 10.87 4.91
N ASN A 123 0.88 11.41 5.96
CA ASN A 123 1.25 12.73 6.47
C ASN A 123 2.71 12.75 6.99
N GLU A 124 3.14 11.72 7.73
CA GLU A 124 4.55 11.62 8.15
C GLU A 124 5.49 11.43 6.96
N LEU A 125 5.10 10.62 5.96
CA LEU A 125 5.89 10.42 4.74
C LEU A 125 6.08 11.71 3.95
N LYS A 126 5.06 12.58 3.85
CA LYS A 126 5.18 13.90 3.19
C LYS A 126 6.18 14.80 3.92
N LEU A 127 6.14 14.83 5.25
CA LEU A 127 7.11 15.58 6.05
C LEU A 127 8.53 15.02 5.86
N LEU A 128 8.68 13.71 5.78
CA LEU A 128 9.96 13.05 5.51
C LEU A 128 10.46 13.28 4.08
N GLU A 129 9.57 13.47 3.11
CA GLU A 129 9.93 13.82 1.73
C GLU A 129 10.47 15.26 1.64
N GLU A 130 9.80 16.21 2.29
CA GLU A 130 10.26 17.59 2.44
C GLU A 130 11.58 17.68 3.23
N GLY A 131 11.71 16.79 4.22
CA GLY A 131 12.84 16.58 5.09
C GLY A 131 12.69 17.31 6.43
N ILE A 132 13.01 16.61 7.51
CA ILE A 132 12.89 17.11 8.89
C ILE A 132 14.28 17.26 9.53
N LEU A 133 14.41 18.19 10.47
CA LEU A 133 15.63 18.30 11.27
C LEU A 133 15.75 17.09 12.21
N CYS A 134 16.90 16.42 12.17
CA CYS A 134 17.22 15.24 12.96
C CYS A 134 18.66 15.32 13.46
N PHE A 135 18.90 14.91 14.69
CA PHE A 135 20.26 14.75 15.23
C PHE A 135 20.81 13.38 14.81
N ASP A 136 22.05 13.33 14.34
CA ASP A 136 22.81 12.10 14.07
C ASP A 136 23.80 11.84 15.22
N GLY A 137 23.59 10.75 15.95
CA GLY A 137 24.43 10.35 17.08
C GLY A 137 25.84 9.91 16.69
N ASP A 138 26.06 9.47 15.44
CA ASP A 138 27.39 9.06 14.96
C ASP A 138 28.27 10.27 14.65
N SER A 139 27.76 11.22 13.85
CA SER A 139 28.48 12.46 13.55
C SER A 139 28.35 13.54 14.64
N LYS A 140 27.42 13.36 15.59
CA LYS A 140 27.05 14.35 16.63
C LYS A 140 26.61 15.70 16.05
N GLN A 141 25.95 15.68 14.90
CA GLN A 141 25.50 16.88 14.20
C GLN A 141 24.03 16.78 13.82
N GLU A 142 23.38 17.92 13.64
CA GLU A 142 22.06 17.96 13.03
C GLU A 142 22.16 17.82 11.52
N PHE A 143 21.24 17.08 10.94
CA PHE A 143 21.11 16.92 9.50
C PHE A 143 19.63 16.94 9.10
N LYS A 144 19.38 17.22 7.83
CA LYS A 144 18.04 17.14 7.26
C LYS A 144 17.75 15.69 6.86
N LEU A 145 16.98 14.98 7.68
CA LEU A 145 16.56 13.61 7.40
C LEU A 145 15.46 13.63 6.34
N LYS A 146 15.76 13.02 5.19
CA LYS A 146 14.77 12.70 4.16
C LYS A 146 14.53 11.19 4.08
N SER A 147 13.29 10.79 3.86
CA SER A 147 12.93 9.39 3.63
C SER A 147 11.87 9.28 2.53
N HIS A 148 12.05 8.30 1.64
CA HIS A 148 11.18 8.07 0.49
C HIS A 148 10.74 6.61 0.48
N VAL A 149 9.47 6.37 0.18
CA VAL A 149 8.95 5.01 -0.04
C VAL A 149 9.41 4.53 -1.41
N ILE A 150 10.12 3.41 -1.46
CA ILE A 150 10.62 2.84 -2.72
C ILE A 150 9.51 2.05 -3.41
N PHE A 151 8.83 1.17 -2.68
CA PHE A 151 7.68 0.41 -3.16
C PHE A 151 6.83 -0.06 -1.99
N TRP A 152 5.60 -0.48 -2.31
CA TRP A 152 4.71 -1.16 -1.38
C TRP A 152 4.59 -2.64 -1.75
N CYS A 153 4.58 -3.51 -0.74
CA CYS A 153 4.40 -4.94 -0.89
C CYS A 153 3.32 -5.46 0.06
N GLY A 154 2.69 -6.57 -0.31
CA GLY A 154 1.62 -7.19 0.44
C GLY A 154 0.95 -8.28 -0.40
N ASP A 155 -0.01 -8.97 0.22
CA ASP A 155 -0.88 -9.89 -0.50
C ASP A 155 -1.76 -9.16 -1.53
N ILE A 156 -2.44 -9.93 -2.39
CA ILE A 156 -3.28 -9.38 -3.45
C ILE A 156 -4.37 -8.46 -2.87
N PRO A 157 -5.15 -8.83 -1.83
CA PRO A 157 -6.14 -7.96 -1.22
C PRO A 157 -5.58 -6.62 -0.72
N ALA A 158 -4.42 -6.61 -0.05
CA ALA A 158 -3.83 -5.40 0.49
C ALA A 158 -3.32 -4.46 -0.60
N ILE A 159 -2.58 -4.99 -1.57
CA ILE A 159 -2.08 -4.18 -2.69
C ILE A 159 -3.23 -3.62 -3.52
N THR A 160 -4.28 -4.41 -3.77
CA THR A 160 -5.47 -3.99 -4.52
C THR A 160 -6.16 -2.78 -3.87
N LYS A 161 -6.30 -2.80 -2.54
CA LYS A 161 -6.88 -1.68 -1.77
C LYS A 161 -5.99 -0.45 -1.74
N LEU A 162 -4.69 -0.66 -1.51
CA LEU A 162 -3.70 0.41 -1.55
C LEU A 162 -3.70 1.12 -2.90
N MET A 163 -3.75 0.34 -3.98
CA MET A 163 -3.78 0.83 -5.35
C MET A 163 -5.17 1.29 -5.82
N CYS A 164 -6.22 1.13 -5.00
CA CYS A 164 -7.58 1.55 -5.36
C CYS A 164 -8.09 0.88 -6.66
N ILE A 165 -7.75 -0.40 -6.85
CA ILE A 165 -8.13 -1.22 -8.01
C ILE A 165 -9.15 -2.29 -7.60
N THR A 166 -10.02 -2.73 -8.48
CA THR A 166 -10.97 -3.82 -8.20
C THR A 166 -10.29 -5.17 -7.99
N GLY A 167 -10.94 -6.09 -7.26
CA GLY A 167 -10.38 -7.40 -6.92
C GLY A 167 -10.01 -8.28 -8.12
N HIS A 168 -9.27 -9.37 -7.84
CA HIS A 168 -8.80 -10.32 -8.85
C HIS A 168 -9.93 -10.90 -9.72
N ASN A 169 -11.12 -11.11 -9.14
CA ASN A 169 -12.33 -11.58 -9.82
C ASN A 169 -13.18 -10.45 -10.42
N SER A 170 -12.55 -9.39 -10.95
CA SER A 170 -13.21 -8.27 -11.64
C SER A 170 -12.85 -8.25 -13.12
N TYR A 171 -13.64 -7.59 -13.97
CA TYR A 171 -13.31 -7.50 -15.40
C TYR A 171 -12.02 -6.72 -15.68
N MET A 172 -11.55 -5.90 -14.74
CA MET A 172 -10.41 -5.01 -14.90
C MET A 172 -9.45 -5.09 -13.69
N GLY A 173 -9.20 -6.30 -13.17
CA GLY A 173 -8.45 -6.51 -11.92
C GLY A 173 -6.92 -6.50 -12.03
N CYS A 174 -6.35 -6.37 -13.24
CA CYS A 174 -4.90 -6.33 -13.38
C CYS A 174 -4.33 -4.98 -12.91
N ARG A 175 -3.31 -5.03 -12.05
CA ARG A 175 -2.62 -3.84 -11.53
C ARG A 175 -1.65 -3.18 -12.53
N MET A 176 -1.25 -3.89 -13.57
CA MET A 176 -0.22 -3.45 -14.53
C MET A 176 -0.80 -3.02 -15.87
N CYS A 177 -1.94 -3.57 -16.28
CA CYS A 177 -2.50 -3.34 -17.60
C CYS A 177 -4.03 -3.32 -17.56
N ASP A 178 -4.62 -2.84 -18.65
CA ASP A 178 -6.05 -2.72 -18.87
C ASP A 178 -6.59 -3.94 -19.66
N LEU A 179 -6.02 -5.12 -19.39
CA LEU A 179 -6.55 -6.38 -19.91
C LEU A 179 -7.95 -6.62 -19.34
N LYS A 180 -8.93 -6.69 -20.22
CA LYS A 180 -10.31 -7.01 -19.86
C LYS A 180 -10.50 -8.51 -19.72
N GLY A 181 -10.89 -8.95 -18.53
CA GLY A 181 -11.25 -10.32 -18.23
C GLY A 181 -12.57 -10.74 -18.89
N ILE A 182 -12.77 -12.06 -18.96
CA ILE A 182 -13.99 -12.70 -19.43
C ILE A 182 -14.53 -13.55 -18.29
N ARG A 183 -15.84 -13.49 -18.05
CA ARG A 183 -16.51 -14.31 -17.05
C ARG A 183 -16.73 -15.70 -17.60
N ASP A 184 -16.15 -16.69 -16.94
CA ASP A 184 -16.55 -18.09 -17.05
C ASP A 184 -17.84 -18.28 -16.27
N LEU A 185 -18.92 -18.60 -17.00
CA LEU A 185 -20.25 -18.80 -16.42
C LEU A 185 -20.32 -20.10 -15.61
N THR A 186 -19.48 -21.09 -15.91
CA THR A 186 -19.47 -22.39 -15.24
C THR A 186 -18.89 -22.28 -13.85
N ASN A 187 -17.72 -21.65 -13.73
CA ASN A 187 -17.00 -21.52 -12.46
C ASN A 187 -17.26 -20.20 -11.73
N ASN A 188 -18.11 -19.33 -12.30
CA ASN A 188 -18.38 -17.99 -11.81
C ASN A 188 -17.10 -17.18 -11.49
N HIS A 189 -16.11 -17.31 -12.37
CA HIS A 189 -14.77 -16.75 -12.21
C HIS A 189 -14.39 -15.92 -13.45
N ILE A 190 -13.65 -14.84 -13.25
CA ILE A 190 -13.15 -13.98 -14.31
C ILE A 190 -11.69 -14.35 -14.59
N TYR A 191 -11.42 -14.76 -15.83
CA TYR A 191 -10.07 -15.04 -16.31
C TYR A 191 -9.68 -14.04 -17.40
N TYR A 192 -8.39 -13.92 -17.71
CA TYR A 192 -7.86 -12.86 -18.57
C TYR A 192 -7.16 -13.45 -19.80
N PRO A 193 -7.91 -13.85 -20.84
CA PRO A 193 -7.30 -14.45 -22.00
C PRO A 193 -6.75 -13.37 -22.95
N LEU A 194 -5.64 -13.67 -23.63
CA LEU A 194 -5.10 -12.80 -24.68
C LEU A 194 -5.99 -12.78 -25.92
N LYS A 195 -6.73 -13.86 -26.18
CA LYS A 195 -7.69 -13.97 -27.27
C LYS A 195 -9.02 -14.44 -26.70
N PRO A 196 -10.14 -13.82 -27.06
CA PRO A 196 -11.43 -14.32 -26.61
C PRO A 196 -11.68 -15.77 -27.09
N PRO A 197 -12.48 -16.55 -26.34
CA PRO A 197 -13.04 -17.81 -26.84
C PRO A 197 -13.75 -17.62 -28.19
N ARG A 198 -13.85 -18.69 -28.99
CA ARG A 198 -14.40 -18.64 -30.36
C ARG A 198 -15.77 -17.98 -30.43
N ASP A 199 -16.61 -18.17 -29.41
CA ASP A 199 -17.99 -17.67 -29.38
C ASP A 199 -18.12 -16.31 -28.68
N TYR A 200 -17.02 -15.71 -28.23
CA TYR A 200 -17.00 -14.47 -27.44
C TYR A 200 -16.43 -13.28 -28.22
N HIS A 201 -17.17 -12.76 -29.20
CA HIS A 201 -16.67 -11.67 -30.06
C HIS A 201 -16.60 -10.27 -29.40
N LYS A 202 -17.04 -10.14 -28.14
CA LYS A 202 -17.15 -8.83 -27.45
C LYS A 202 -15.86 -8.35 -26.78
N SER A 203 -14.83 -9.19 -26.65
CA SER A 203 -13.58 -8.82 -25.98
C SER A 203 -12.43 -8.58 -26.98
N PRO A 204 -11.52 -7.63 -26.72
CA PRO A 204 -10.37 -7.39 -27.58
C PRO A 204 -9.41 -8.59 -27.59
N SER A 205 -8.69 -8.75 -28.70
CA SER A 205 -7.48 -9.57 -28.73
C SER A 205 -6.27 -8.71 -28.37
N TYR A 206 -5.37 -9.25 -27.55
CA TYR A 206 -4.21 -8.55 -27.03
C TYR A 206 -2.91 -9.20 -27.49
N ASN A 207 -1.90 -8.37 -27.77
CA ASN A 207 -0.54 -8.83 -28.03
C ASN A 207 0.25 -8.82 -26.71
N ILE A 208 0.81 -9.96 -26.33
CA ILE A 208 1.60 -10.09 -25.10
C ILE A 208 2.81 -9.14 -25.04
N ARG A 209 3.38 -8.78 -26.21
CA ARG A 209 4.51 -7.84 -26.30
C ARG A 209 4.08 -6.37 -26.30
N ASN A 210 2.78 -6.10 -26.43
CA ASN A 210 2.23 -4.75 -26.48
C ASN A 210 0.86 -4.72 -25.79
N LEU A 211 0.87 -5.00 -24.48
CA LEU A 211 -0.32 -4.92 -23.65
C LEU A 211 -0.70 -3.46 -23.39
N PRO A 212 -2.00 -3.14 -23.21
CA PRO A 212 -2.42 -1.80 -22.83
C PRO A 212 -2.02 -1.54 -21.38
N LEU A 213 -0.81 -1.05 -21.15
CA LEU A 213 -0.29 -0.83 -19.79
C LEU A 213 -1.02 0.33 -19.11
N ARG A 214 -1.30 0.16 -17.81
CA ARG A 214 -1.75 1.26 -16.96
C ARG A 214 -0.60 2.26 -16.84
N ASN A 215 -0.94 3.55 -16.81
CA ASN A 215 0.05 4.61 -16.61
C ASN A 215 -0.52 5.70 -15.70
N HIS A 216 0.39 6.49 -15.12
CA HIS A 216 0.06 7.51 -14.13
C HIS A 216 -0.93 8.56 -14.66
N ASN A 217 -0.68 9.11 -15.86
CA ASN A 217 -1.53 10.13 -16.46
C ASN A 217 -2.98 9.65 -16.67
N LYS A 218 -3.16 8.39 -17.10
CA LYS A 218 -4.49 7.79 -17.23
C LYS A 218 -5.15 7.62 -15.86
N TYR A 219 -4.38 7.17 -14.86
CA TYR A 219 -4.87 6.99 -13.51
C TYR A 219 -5.37 8.30 -12.89
N ASP A 220 -4.64 9.40 -13.07
CA ASP A 220 -5.01 10.71 -12.55
C ASP A 220 -6.30 11.24 -13.18
N LYS A 221 -6.46 11.08 -14.49
CA LYS A 221 -7.71 11.43 -15.20
C LYS A 221 -8.91 10.65 -14.64
N LEU A 222 -8.75 9.34 -14.49
CA LEU A 222 -9.80 8.48 -13.92
C LEU A 222 -10.12 8.84 -12.46
N SER A 223 -9.13 9.33 -11.70
CA SER A 223 -9.35 9.85 -10.35
C SER A 223 -10.21 11.11 -10.34
N GLN A 224 -9.95 12.06 -11.24
CA GLN A 224 -10.75 13.26 -11.39
C GLN A 224 -12.18 12.94 -11.84
N GLU A 225 -12.33 12.03 -12.81
CA GLU A 225 -13.64 11.56 -13.27
C GLU A 225 -14.45 10.93 -12.13
N TRP A 226 -13.82 10.07 -11.32
CA TRP A 226 -14.47 9.45 -10.15
C TRP A 226 -15.04 10.48 -9.17
N GLN A 227 -14.28 11.56 -8.88
CA GLN A 227 -14.69 12.60 -7.95
C GLN A 227 -15.95 13.34 -8.42
N ASN A 228 -16.20 13.40 -9.73
CA ASN A 228 -17.37 14.04 -10.31
C ASN A 228 -18.63 13.14 -10.28
N LEU A 229 -18.49 11.84 -9.99
CA LEU A 229 -19.62 10.90 -9.95
C LEU A 229 -20.48 11.10 -8.70
N GLN A 230 -21.75 11.40 -8.91
CA GLN A 230 -22.70 11.73 -7.84
C GLN A 230 -23.41 10.52 -7.23
N THR A 231 -23.60 9.43 -7.99
CA THR A 231 -24.42 8.29 -7.56
C THR A 231 -23.59 7.03 -7.36
N ASP A 232 -23.99 6.20 -6.40
CA ASP A 232 -23.34 4.90 -6.14
C ASP A 232 -23.47 3.95 -7.33
N ALA A 233 -24.57 4.04 -8.08
CA ALA A 233 -24.75 3.28 -9.32
C ALA A 233 -23.71 3.67 -10.38
N ALA A 234 -23.45 4.98 -10.55
CA ALA A 234 -22.44 5.47 -11.48
C ALA A 234 -21.03 5.05 -11.04
N LYS A 235 -20.71 5.17 -9.75
CA LYS A 235 -19.44 4.70 -9.16
C LYS A 235 -19.23 3.19 -9.34
N LYS A 236 -20.27 2.39 -9.14
CA LYS A 236 -20.22 0.93 -9.34
C LYS A 236 -19.95 0.58 -10.80
N LYS A 237 -20.63 1.25 -11.74
CA LYS A 237 -20.41 1.05 -13.17
C LYS A 237 -18.99 1.48 -13.58
N PHE A 238 -18.54 2.64 -13.13
CA PHE A 238 -17.19 3.14 -13.37
C PHE A 238 -16.12 2.14 -12.88
N ALA A 239 -16.28 1.60 -11.67
CA ALA A 239 -15.36 0.60 -11.14
C ALA A 239 -15.36 -0.70 -11.98
N GLN A 240 -16.52 -1.14 -12.49
CA GLN A 240 -16.59 -2.29 -13.39
C GLN A 240 -15.88 -2.05 -14.72
N ASP A 241 -16.02 -0.85 -15.28
CA ASP A 241 -15.50 -0.50 -16.60
C ASP A 241 -13.99 -0.17 -16.60
N THR A 242 -13.48 0.41 -15.51
CA THR A 242 -12.09 0.90 -15.41
C THR A 242 -11.22 0.04 -14.49
N GLY A 243 -11.85 -0.73 -13.61
CA GLY A 243 -11.19 -1.44 -12.53
C GLY A 243 -10.63 -0.55 -11.45
N ILE A 244 -11.01 0.73 -11.40
CA ILE A 244 -10.55 1.70 -10.40
C ILE A 244 -11.73 2.14 -9.54
N PHE A 245 -11.51 2.24 -8.24
CA PHE A 245 -12.48 2.79 -7.31
C PHE A 245 -11.76 3.64 -6.27
N PHE A 246 -12.41 4.66 -5.74
CA PHE A 246 -11.88 5.40 -4.59
C PHE A 246 -12.88 5.35 -3.45
N TYR A 247 -12.37 5.35 -2.22
CA TYR A 247 -13.24 5.40 -1.05
C TYR A 247 -13.96 6.75 -1.01
N SER A 248 -15.28 6.71 -1.10
CA SER A 248 -16.18 7.84 -0.83
C SER A 248 -16.45 7.98 0.66
#